data_AF-A0A379GDS6-F1
#
_entry.id   AF-A0A379GDS6-F1
#
_cell.length_a   1.000
_cell.length_b   1.000
_cell.length_c   1.000
_cell.angle_alpha   90.00
_cell.angle_beta   90.00
_cell.angle_gamma   90.00
#
_symmetry.space_group_name_H-M   'P 1'
#
loop_
_entity.id
_entity.type
_entity.pdbx_description
1 polymer ?
#
loop_
_entity_poly.entity_id
_entity_poly.type
_entity_poly.pdbx_seq_one_letter_code
_entity_poly.pdbx_strand_id
1 'polypeptide(L)'
;MKPLRNNDVDVNAFQTVPYYEAQSKERGYQFEIIGKTFIFPIAAYSNKIKNIEALPDGATVAISNEATTLGRSLLLLQAQGLIKLKDGVGIYQRHLILLKTLRNLNLQKLIHHN
;
A
#
# COMPACT_ATOMS: atom_id res chain seq x y z
N MET A 1 -2.47 17.18 -1.50
CA MET A 1 -2.08 17.92 -2.71
C MET A 1 -2.94 19.14 -3.04
N LYS A 2 -4.27 19.14 -2.77
CA LYS A 2 -5.12 20.29 -3.05
C LYS A 2 -4.68 21.61 -2.37
N PRO A 3 -4.37 21.66 -1.06
CA PRO A 3 -3.88 22.90 -0.43
C PRO A 3 -2.60 23.44 -1.09
N LEU A 4 -1.66 22.56 -1.42
CA LEU A 4 -0.42 22.93 -2.13
C LEU A 4 -0.71 23.50 -3.53
N ARG A 5 -1.63 22.89 -4.29
CA ARG A 5 -2.02 23.40 -5.62
C ARG A 5 -2.73 24.76 -5.55
N ASN A 6 -3.50 24.98 -4.50
CA ASN A 6 -4.25 26.20 -4.30
C ASN A 6 -3.40 27.34 -3.70
N ASN A 7 -2.11 27.09 -3.43
CA ASN A 7 -1.22 27.99 -2.69
C ASN A 7 -1.72 28.31 -1.27
N ASP A 8 -2.49 27.42 -0.65
CA ASP A 8 -2.88 27.53 0.77
C ASP A 8 -1.72 27.17 1.71
N VAL A 9 -0.73 26.42 1.19
CA VAL A 9 0.52 26.04 1.87
C VAL A 9 1.66 26.03 0.86
N ASP A 10 2.89 26.38 1.28
CA ASP A 10 4.07 26.39 0.41
C ASP A 10 4.71 25.00 0.25
N VAL A 11 4.62 24.17 1.30
CA VAL A 11 5.24 22.85 1.37
C VAL A 11 4.28 21.86 2.03
N ASN A 12 4.32 20.60 1.60
CA ASN A 12 3.71 19.49 2.33
C ASN A 12 4.72 18.35 2.55
N ALA A 13 4.54 17.57 3.62
CA ALA A 13 5.46 16.50 4.00
C ALA A 13 4.69 15.29 4.61
N PHE A 14 3.86 14.63 3.81
CA PHE A 14 3.06 13.48 4.26
C PHE A 14 3.14 12.25 3.35
N GLN A 15 3.61 12.44 2.12
CA GLN A 15 3.53 11.44 1.05
C GLN A 15 4.86 10.72 0.83
N THR A 16 4.77 9.53 0.25
CA THR A 16 5.93 8.84 -0.31
C THR A 16 6.15 9.29 -1.76
N VAL A 17 7.39 9.16 -2.26
CA VAL A 17 7.71 9.45 -3.67
C VAL A 17 6.82 8.65 -4.65
N PRO A 18 6.60 7.33 -4.44
CA PRO A 18 5.71 6.56 -5.31
C PRO A 18 4.27 7.07 -5.33
N TYR A 19 3.75 7.47 -4.18
CA TYR A 19 2.40 8.04 -4.08
C TYR A 19 2.30 9.35 -4.86
N TYR A 20 3.31 10.22 -4.72
CA TYR A 20 3.38 11.48 -5.46
C TYR A 20 3.44 11.25 -6.98
N GLU A 21 4.28 10.35 -7.46
CA GLU A 21 4.40 10.02 -8.89
C GLU A 21 3.09 9.46 -9.47
N ALA A 22 2.44 8.54 -8.74
CA ALA A 22 1.15 7.99 -9.15
C ALA A 22 0.07 9.07 -9.24
N GLN A 23 0.01 9.95 -8.23
CA GLN A 23 -0.98 11.02 -8.20
C GLN A 23 -0.69 12.11 -9.26
N SER A 24 0.58 12.39 -9.54
CA SER A 24 1.00 13.31 -10.59
C SER A 24 0.64 12.79 -11.97
N LYS A 25 0.84 11.49 -12.22
CA LYS A 25 0.42 10.84 -13.47
C LYS A 25 -1.11 10.86 -13.65
N GLU A 26 -1.87 10.66 -12.58
CA GLU A 26 -3.34 10.63 -12.63
C GLU A 26 -3.95 12.03 -12.74
N ARG A 27 -3.38 13.04 -12.06
CA ARG A 27 -4.03 14.35 -11.83
C ARG A 27 -3.27 15.54 -12.41
N GLY A 28 -2.14 15.32 -13.08
CA GLY A 28 -1.35 16.36 -13.73
C GLY A 28 -0.62 17.30 -12.77
N TYR A 29 -0.27 16.83 -11.56
CA TYR A 29 0.54 17.62 -10.65
C TYR A 29 1.99 17.76 -11.16
N GLN A 30 2.59 18.94 -10.97
CA GLN A 30 3.97 19.26 -11.35
C GLN A 30 4.69 19.99 -10.21
N PHE A 31 4.78 19.33 -9.06
CA PHE A 31 5.53 19.84 -7.91
C PHE A 31 6.94 19.25 -7.88
N GLU A 32 7.89 20.03 -7.36
CA GLU A 32 9.26 19.56 -7.16
C GLU A 32 9.40 18.80 -5.84
N ILE A 33 10.18 17.72 -5.84
CA ILE A 33 10.59 17.02 -4.62
C ILE A 33 11.87 17.66 -4.11
N ILE A 34 11.75 18.55 -3.12
CA ILE A 34 12.89 19.29 -2.57
C ILE A 34 13.69 18.52 -1.51
N GLY A 35 13.20 17.37 -1.06
CA GLY A 35 13.89 16.57 -0.05
C GLY A 35 13.17 15.27 0.29
N LYS A 36 13.92 14.31 0.84
CA LYS A 36 13.39 13.09 1.44
C LYS A 36 13.44 13.23 2.96
N THR A 37 12.37 12.85 3.65
CA THR A 37 12.27 12.94 5.11
C THR A 37 12.58 11.58 5.75
N PHE A 38 11.55 10.83 6.12
CA PHE A 38 11.65 9.58 6.86
C PHE A 38 11.10 8.40 6.05
N ILE A 39 11.62 7.21 6.33
CA ILE A 39 11.05 5.96 5.85
C ILE A 39 10.40 5.26 7.04
N PHE A 40 9.08 5.09 6.94
CA PHE A 40 8.32 4.30 7.91
C PHE A 40 8.01 2.91 7.31
N PRO A 41 8.52 1.83 7.93
CA PRO A 41 8.13 0.47 7.58
C PRO A 41 6.62 0.29 7.75
N ILE A 42 6.00 -0.48 6.86
CA ILE A 42 4.62 -0.93 7.04
C ILE A 42 4.63 -2.22 7.87
N ALA A 43 3.62 -2.38 8.72
CA ALA A 43 3.43 -3.58 9.53
C ALA A 43 1.97 -4.06 9.44
N ALA A 44 1.77 -5.36 9.69
CA ALA A 44 0.46 -5.94 9.90
C ALA A 44 0.10 -5.87 11.39
N TYR A 45 -1.19 -5.71 11.70
CA TYR A 45 -1.69 -5.60 13.06
C TYR A 45 -2.87 -6.55 13.26
N SER A 46 -3.05 -7.04 14.48
CA SER A 46 -4.21 -7.84 14.87
C SER A 46 -4.50 -7.66 16.35
N ASN A 47 -5.79 -7.58 16.70
CA ASN A 47 -6.26 -7.62 18.08
C ASN A 47 -6.49 -9.07 18.58
N LYS A 48 -6.41 -10.07 17.69
CA LYS A 48 -6.77 -11.47 17.98
C LYS A 48 -5.56 -12.40 18.08
N ILE A 49 -4.49 -12.11 17.34
CA ILE A 49 -3.27 -12.93 17.28
C ILE A 49 -2.06 -12.06 17.58
N LYS A 50 -1.04 -12.65 18.20
CA LYS A 50 0.20 -11.96 18.59
C LYS A 50 1.38 -12.24 17.66
N ASN A 51 1.28 -13.28 16.85
CA ASN A 51 2.31 -13.69 15.90
C ASN A 51 1.64 -14.28 14.66
N ILE A 52 2.43 -14.42 13.59
CA ILE A 52 1.89 -14.81 12.28
C ILE A 52 1.55 -16.30 12.21
N GLU A 53 2.22 -17.13 13.01
CA GLU A 53 2.01 -18.57 13.08
C GLU A 53 0.59 -18.90 13.54
N ALA A 54 0.03 -18.07 14.43
CA ALA A 54 -1.34 -18.15 14.94
C ALA A 54 -2.42 -17.70 13.93
N LEU A 55 -2.07 -17.26 12.72
CA LEU A 55 -3.05 -16.86 11.70
C LEU A 55 -3.85 -18.08 11.24
N PRO A 56 -5.18 -18.12 11.46
CA PRO A 56 -5.98 -19.28 11.10
C PRO A 56 -6.16 -19.39 9.59
N ASP A 57 -6.38 -20.61 9.11
CA ASP A 57 -6.80 -20.83 7.72
C ASP A 57 -8.14 -20.13 7.45
N GLY A 58 -8.27 -19.57 6.24
CA GLY A 58 -9.46 -18.80 5.85
C GLY A 58 -9.53 -17.40 6.44
N ALA A 59 -8.49 -16.94 7.16
CA ALA A 59 -8.50 -15.61 7.77
C ALA A 59 -8.70 -14.50 6.74
N THR A 60 -9.47 -13.48 7.14
CA THR A 60 -9.61 -12.25 6.36
C THR A 60 -8.50 -11.27 6.70
N VAL A 61 -7.78 -10.82 5.68
CA VAL A 61 -6.74 -9.80 5.78
C VAL A 61 -7.23 -8.54 5.06
N ALA A 62 -7.39 -7.48 5.83
CA ALA A 62 -7.70 -6.17 5.29
C ALA A 62 -6.46 -5.55 4.63
N ILE A 63 -6.62 -5.05 3.40
CA ILE A 63 -5.56 -4.39 2.62
C ILE A 63 -6.07 -3.06 2.06
N SER A 64 -5.18 -2.12 1.76
CA SER A 64 -5.57 -0.83 1.19
C SER A 64 -6.19 -0.98 -0.22
N ASN A 65 -7.09 -0.07 -0.59
CA ASN A 65 -7.57 0.08 -1.97
C ASN A 65 -6.75 1.10 -2.79
N GLU A 66 -5.85 1.86 -2.16
CA GLU A 66 -4.96 2.79 -2.84
C GLU A 66 -3.78 2.03 -3.44
N ALA A 67 -3.44 2.29 -4.72
CA ALA A 67 -2.55 1.45 -5.51
C ALA A 67 -1.16 1.24 -4.88
N THR A 68 -0.54 2.31 -4.38
CA THR A 68 0.82 2.26 -3.80
C THR A 68 0.83 1.46 -2.51
N THR A 69 -0.13 1.73 -1.63
CA THR A 69 -0.26 1.07 -0.32
C THR A 69 -0.69 -0.39 -0.50
N LEU A 70 -1.59 -0.67 -1.45
CA LEU A 70 -1.97 -2.03 -1.85
C LEU A 70 -0.73 -2.82 -2.29
N GLY A 71 0.10 -2.26 -3.16
CA GLY A 71 1.36 -2.88 -3.59
C GLY A 71 2.28 -3.21 -2.42
N ARG A 72 2.48 -2.25 -1.50
CA ARG A 72 3.29 -2.47 -0.28
C ARG A 72 2.70 -3.55 0.64
N SER A 73 1.38 -3.59 0.82
CA SER A 73 0.71 -4.63 1.60
C SER A 73 0.90 -6.02 0.99
N LEU A 74 0.74 -6.17 -0.34
CA LEU A 74 0.93 -7.46 -0.98
C LEU A 74 2.39 -7.94 -0.92
N LEU A 75 3.35 -7.03 -1.09
CA LEU A 75 4.77 -7.37 -0.92
C LEU A 75 5.09 -7.81 0.51
N LEU A 76 4.49 -7.17 1.53
CA LEU A 76 4.62 -7.61 2.92
C LEU A 76 4.06 -9.03 3.13
N LEU A 77 2.87 -9.32 2.60
CA LEU A 77 2.27 -10.66 2.69
C LEU A 77 3.11 -11.72 1.98
N GLN A 78 3.70 -11.39 0.82
CA GLN A 78 4.62 -12.29 0.13
C GLN A 78 5.90 -12.53 0.93
N ALA A 79 6.47 -11.48 1.53
CA ALA A 79 7.67 -11.60 2.35
C ALA A 79 7.46 -12.48 3.60
N GLN A 80 6.22 -12.56 4.09
CA GLN A 80 5.83 -13.47 5.19
C GLN A 80 5.38 -14.86 4.70
N GLY A 81 5.50 -15.15 3.39
CA GLY A 81 5.14 -16.45 2.83
C GLY A 81 3.65 -16.77 2.90
N LEU A 82 2.78 -15.75 2.89
CA LEU A 82 1.31 -15.92 2.96
C LEU A 82 0.65 -15.92 1.58
N ILE A 83 1.29 -15.28 0.61
CA ILE A 83 0.85 -15.25 -0.78
C ILE A 83 2.03 -15.39 -1.73
N LYS A 84 1.75 -15.70 -2.99
CA LYS A 84 2.72 -15.62 -4.08
C LYS A 84 2.20 -14.67 -5.16
N LEU A 85 3.00 -13.65 -5.48
CA LEU A 85 2.75 -12.72 -6.58
C LEU A 85 3.48 -13.20 -7.83
N LYS A 86 3.03 -12.71 -9.00
CA LYS A 86 3.72 -12.93 -10.26
C LYS A 86 5.10 -12.23 -10.27
N ASP A 87 6.06 -12.81 -10.98
CA ASP A 87 7.37 -12.19 -11.16
C ASP A 87 7.26 -10.82 -11.86
N GLY A 88 8.13 -9.88 -11.48
CA GLY A 88 8.10 -8.51 -11.99
C GLY A 88 7.04 -7.60 -11.37
N VAL A 89 6.37 -8.05 -10.31
CA VAL A 89 5.40 -7.25 -9.55
C VAL A 89 6.12 -6.25 -8.63
N GLY A 90 5.83 -4.96 -8.82
CA GLY A 90 6.33 -3.85 -8.00
C GLY A 90 5.22 -2.99 -7.40
N ILE A 91 5.62 -1.92 -6.70
CA ILE A 91 4.73 -1.05 -5.90
C ILE A 91 3.66 -0.28 -6.70
N TYR A 92 3.80 -0.15 -8.02
CA TYR A 92 2.90 0.66 -8.86
C TYR A 92 1.83 -0.14 -9.63
N GLN A 93 1.84 -1.46 -9.53
CA GLN A 93 0.94 -2.30 -10.33
C GLN A 93 -0.48 -2.24 -9.75
N ARG A 94 -1.41 -1.58 -10.45
CA ARG A 94 -2.86 -1.55 -10.08
C ARG A 94 -3.51 -2.94 -10.18
N HIS A 95 -2.99 -3.77 -11.09
CA HIS A 95 -3.48 -5.12 -11.37
C HIS A 95 -2.43 -6.13 -10.91
N LEU A 96 -2.32 -6.25 -9.59
CA LEU A 96 -1.48 -7.28 -8.97
C LEU A 96 -2.13 -8.64 -9.25
N ILE A 97 -1.44 -9.48 -10.02
CA ILE A 97 -1.90 -10.84 -10.28
C ILE A 97 -1.42 -11.71 -9.14
N LEU A 98 -2.35 -12.05 -8.25
CA LEU A 98 -2.16 -13.04 -7.19
C LEU A 98 -2.09 -14.42 -7.84
N LEU A 99 -0.97 -15.12 -7.70
CA LEU A 99 -0.82 -16.48 -8.22
C LEU A 99 -1.44 -17.51 -7.29
N LYS A 100 -1.29 -17.30 -5.98
CA LYS A 100 -1.77 -18.24 -4.95
C LYS A 100 -1.88 -17.54 -3.60
N THR A 101 -2.93 -17.88 -2.84
CA THR A 101 -2.98 -17.67 -1.39
C THR A 101 -2.52 -18.95 -0.69
N LEU A 102 -1.70 -18.80 0.33
CA LEU A 102 -1.44 -19.85 1.30
C LEU A 102 -2.43 -19.65 2.46
N ARG A 103 -2.76 -20.72 3.20
CA ARG A 103 -3.78 -20.68 4.28
C ARG A 103 -5.18 -20.23 3.84
N ASN A 104 -5.53 -20.35 2.56
CA ASN A 104 -6.84 -19.94 2.00
C ASN A 104 -7.27 -18.51 2.40
N LEU A 105 -6.31 -17.58 2.52
CA LEU A 105 -6.59 -16.22 3.00
C LEU A 105 -7.59 -15.47 2.12
N ASN A 106 -8.48 -14.72 2.77
CA ASN A 106 -9.43 -13.83 2.14
C ASN A 106 -8.89 -12.40 2.16
N LEU A 107 -8.51 -11.85 1.01
CA LEU A 107 -8.00 -10.48 0.91
C LEU A 107 -9.15 -9.49 0.70
N GLN A 108 -9.43 -8.67 1.71
CA GLN A 108 -10.49 -7.67 1.66
C GLN A 108 -9.89 -6.27 1.48
N LYS A 109 -10.22 -5.61 0.36
CA LYS A 109 -9.85 -4.21 0.16
C LYS A 109 -10.70 -3.32 1.08
N LEU A 110 -10.04 -2.48 1.87
CA LEU A 110 -10.68 -1.45 2.66
C LEU A 110 -11.25 -0.40 1.70
N ILE A 111 -12.55 -0.17 1.80
CA ILE A 111 -13.21 0.90 1.06
C ILE A 111 -13.17 2.12 1.96
N HIS A 112 -12.43 3.16 1.57
CA HIS A 112 -12.60 4.46 2.18
C HIS A 112 -13.98 4.99 1.76
N HIS A 113 -14.91 5.10 2.70
CA HIS A 113 -16.06 5.98 2.55
C HIS A 113 -15.50 7.42 2.54
N ASN A 114 -15.67 8.12 1.42
CA ASN A 114 -15.43 9.56 1.31
C ASN A 114 -16.65 10.30 1.81
#